data_AF-X8E0V6-F1
#
_entry.id   AF-X8E0V6-F1
#
_cell.length_a   1.000
_cell.length_b   1.000
_cell.length_c   1.000
_cell.angle_alpha   90.00
_cell.angle_beta   90.00
_cell.angle_gamma   90.00
#
_symmetry.space_group_name_H-M   'P 1'
#
loop_
_entity.id
_entity.type
_entity.pdbx_description
1 polymer ?
#
loop_
_entity_poly.entity_id
_entity_poly.type
_entity_poly.pdbx_seq_one_letter_code
_entity_poly.pdbx_strand_id
1 'polypeptide(L)'
;MVNLPEKIETTYEFCYTLRRLREQLIGLPLDRIAPPSMRYPQHITDVETPGIAISTSLIYQYDAGLRWYLGQQWEDLAAALATAHFVQPKDTDLATEVARWQVKNTGALLVLLLGAEVGASDPEYIAARSVSPIAAAENLYTERDSDRWLRAGTTLAWRRNGLTFVRAQDRDLDPIKSLFQRWGKDEDRKHVYFAGTTGHPGYYTTLAVDPIKAITSLKSAGRIAEAMGAGPDDRAALAWGLLLTNRASSHPEHKKPHTGIENWPALDAAGPAAYQELLDGITDFLAPAPDLIWSTTRRYLPRWHGYYAHAALEVNLDPETGETATWPWPRAEPLILGKAHRYLIAYDDQTLPGLPAVMTEITPSVTITPTRMCIEPGENHTTSPDDYWWLPSGVDGRILARKYTGTWKALQLAAGAF
;
A
#
# COMPACT_ATOMS: atom_id res chain seq x y z
N MET A 1 -17.70 -23.51 -2.34
CA MET A 1 -17.45 -24.46 -3.45
C MET A 1 -17.78 -23.70 -4.72
N VAL A 2 -16.83 -23.56 -5.65
CA VAL A 2 -16.97 -22.66 -6.80
C VAL A 2 -17.87 -23.30 -7.86
N ASN A 3 -18.86 -22.55 -8.35
CA ASN A 3 -19.84 -23.02 -9.34
C ASN A 3 -19.28 -22.96 -10.77
N LEU A 4 -18.31 -23.82 -11.08
CA LEU A 4 -17.87 -24.03 -12.46
C LEU A 4 -18.94 -24.80 -13.26
N PRO A 5 -19.12 -24.50 -14.56
CA PRO A 5 -19.94 -25.33 -15.44
C PRO A 5 -19.43 -26.77 -15.47
N GLU A 6 -20.35 -27.74 -15.51
CA GLU A 6 -20.01 -29.19 -15.53
C GLU A 6 -19.13 -29.57 -16.74
N LYS A 7 -19.35 -28.88 -17.86
CA LYS A 7 -18.53 -28.97 -19.08
C LYS A 7 -18.12 -27.57 -19.54
N ILE A 8 -16.86 -27.45 -19.89
CA ILE A 8 -16.22 -26.22 -20.34
C ILE A 8 -15.57 -26.50 -21.69
N GLU A 9 -15.87 -25.67 -22.68
CA GLU A 9 -15.09 -25.61 -23.91
C GLU A 9 -13.91 -24.66 -23.70
N THR A 10 -12.69 -25.18 -23.76
CA THR A 10 -11.48 -24.40 -23.51
C THR A 10 -11.27 -23.31 -24.56
N THR A 11 -10.89 -22.10 -24.12
CA THR A 11 -10.57 -20.98 -25.01
C THR A 11 -9.06 -20.84 -25.21
N TYR A 12 -8.66 -20.10 -26.26
CA TYR A 12 -7.26 -19.78 -26.50
C TYR A 12 -6.66 -19.02 -25.31
N GLU A 13 -7.37 -18.03 -24.79
CA GLU A 13 -6.93 -17.16 -23.70
C GLU A 13 -6.74 -17.93 -22.39
N PHE A 14 -7.66 -18.84 -22.06
CA PHE A 14 -7.56 -19.71 -20.90
C PHE A 14 -6.34 -20.63 -21.02
N CYS A 15 -6.22 -21.37 -22.11
CA CYS A 15 -5.13 -22.31 -22.33
C CYS A 15 -3.76 -21.61 -22.37
N TYR A 16 -3.68 -20.46 -23.05
CA TYR A 16 -2.47 -19.66 -23.13
C TYR A 16 -2.04 -19.16 -21.74
N THR A 17 -2.98 -18.62 -20.96
CA THR A 17 -2.68 -18.12 -19.61
C THR A 17 -2.25 -19.24 -18.68
N LEU A 18 -2.96 -20.38 -18.69
CA LEU A 18 -2.61 -21.54 -17.86
C LEU A 18 -1.22 -22.07 -18.20
N ARG A 19 -0.94 -22.26 -19.49
CA ARG A 19 0.37 -22.71 -19.97
C ARG A 19 1.48 -21.76 -19.55
N ARG A 20 1.25 -20.45 -19.71
CA ARG A 20 2.24 -19.43 -19.34
C ARG A 20 2.54 -19.47 -17.84
N LEU A 21 1.52 -19.56 -16.99
CA LEU A 21 1.70 -19.71 -15.55
C LEU A 21 2.47 -21.01 -15.24
N ARG A 22 2.10 -22.13 -15.84
CA ARG A 22 2.80 -23.40 -15.61
C ARG A 22 4.28 -23.36 -16.06
N GLU A 23 4.54 -22.94 -17.28
CA GLU A 23 5.87 -23.07 -17.89
C GLU A 23 6.82 -21.98 -17.42
N GLN A 24 6.34 -20.74 -17.32
CA GLN A 24 7.21 -19.59 -17.09
C GLN A 24 7.26 -19.18 -15.61
N LEU A 25 6.16 -19.32 -14.85
CA LEU A 25 6.18 -19.03 -13.41
C LEU A 25 6.66 -20.21 -12.60
N ILE A 26 6.01 -21.35 -12.85
CA ILE A 26 6.16 -22.55 -12.04
C ILE A 26 7.37 -23.37 -12.53
N GLY A 27 7.69 -23.31 -13.83
CA GLY A 27 8.78 -24.07 -14.42
C GLY A 27 8.49 -25.57 -14.56
N LEU A 28 7.21 -25.96 -14.60
CA LEU A 28 6.79 -27.38 -14.63
C LEU A 28 6.36 -27.78 -16.05
N PRO A 29 6.99 -28.78 -16.70
CA PRO A 29 6.50 -29.27 -17.98
C PRO A 29 5.21 -30.10 -17.79
N LEU A 30 4.36 -30.16 -18.83
CA LEU A 30 3.00 -30.70 -18.75
C LEU A 30 2.97 -32.20 -18.39
N ASP A 31 3.94 -32.96 -18.89
CA ASP A 31 4.13 -34.38 -18.60
C ASP A 31 4.42 -34.66 -17.12
N ARG A 32 4.91 -33.66 -16.38
CA ARG A 32 5.16 -33.74 -14.95
C ARG A 32 3.96 -33.37 -14.10
N ILE A 33 2.82 -32.95 -14.65
CA ILE A 33 1.64 -32.65 -13.83
C ILE A 33 0.96 -33.91 -13.32
N ALA A 34 1.05 -35.04 -14.03
CA ALA A 34 0.32 -36.25 -13.70
C ALA A 34 0.99 -37.06 -12.57
N PRO A 35 0.50 -37.04 -11.31
CA PRO A 35 0.97 -37.96 -10.28
C PRO A 35 0.53 -39.39 -10.60
N PRO A 36 1.20 -40.42 -10.02
CA PRO A 36 0.84 -41.83 -10.23
C PRO A 36 -0.60 -42.17 -9.87
N SER A 37 -1.23 -41.40 -8.96
CA SER A 37 -2.60 -41.57 -8.50
C SER A 37 -3.65 -40.84 -9.35
N MET A 38 -3.26 -40.13 -10.41
CA MET A 38 -4.18 -39.40 -11.27
C MET A 38 -5.08 -40.36 -12.06
N ARG A 39 -6.39 -40.06 -12.10
CA ARG A 39 -7.39 -40.94 -12.71
C ARG A 39 -7.37 -40.91 -14.24
N TYR A 40 -7.09 -39.76 -14.85
CA TYR A 40 -7.12 -39.55 -16.30
C TYR A 40 -5.86 -38.82 -16.82
N PRO A 41 -4.65 -39.37 -16.62
CA PRO A 41 -3.40 -38.71 -17.00
C PRO A 41 -3.29 -38.41 -18.50
N GLN A 42 -3.89 -39.25 -19.35
CA GLN A 42 -3.88 -39.07 -20.81
C GLN A 42 -4.69 -37.85 -21.29
N HIS A 43 -5.58 -37.30 -20.46
CA HIS A 43 -6.42 -36.16 -20.81
C HIS A 43 -5.88 -34.84 -20.26
N ILE A 44 -4.73 -34.82 -19.57
CA ILE A 44 -4.20 -33.59 -18.98
C ILE A 44 -3.88 -32.52 -20.04
N THR A 45 -3.49 -32.97 -21.23
CA THR A 45 -3.22 -32.11 -22.40
C THR A 45 -4.47 -31.39 -22.89
N ASP A 46 -5.64 -31.96 -22.65
CA ASP A 46 -6.91 -31.40 -23.11
C ASP A 46 -7.23 -30.08 -22.39
N VAL A 47 -6.74 -29.91 -21.15
CA VAL A 47 -6.91 -28.68 -20.36
C VAL A 47 -6.17 -27.48 -21.00
N GLU A 48 -5.04 -27.73 -21.66
CA GLU A 48 -4.23 -26.70 -22.33
C GLU A 48 -4.41 -26.66 -23.84
N THR A 49 -5.40 -27.37 -24.38
CA THR A 49 -5.68 -27.40 -25.81
C THR A 49 -6.98 -26.63 -26.09
N PRO A 50 -6.94 -25.54 -26.88
CA PRO A 50 -8.14 -24.77 -27.20
C PRO A 50 -9.19 -25.57 -27.98
N GLY A 51 -10.47 -25.25 -27.78
CA GLY A 51 -11.62 -25.85 -28.50
C GLY A 51 -11.98 -27.26 -28.04
N ILE A 52 -11.46 -27.73 -26.91
CA ILE A 52 -11.78 -29.04 -26.36
C ILE A 52 -12.79 -28.90 -25.22
N ALA A 53 -13.85 -29.70 -25.27
CA ALA A 53 -14.81 -29.83 -24.19
C ALA A 53 -14.22 -30.71 -23.07
N ILE A 54 -13.92 -30.10 -21.92
CA ILE A 54 -13.41 -30.77 -20.73
C ILE A 54 -14.44 -30.74 -19.59
N SER A 55 -14.34 -31.70 -18.67
CA SER A 55 -15.16 -31.69 -17.45
C SER A 55 -14.49 -30.86 -16.35
N THR A 56 -15.28 -30.32 -15.42
CA THR A 56 -14.73 -29.66 -14.21
C THR A 56 -13.81 -30.59 -13.41
N SER A 57 -14.11 -31.90 -13.39
CA SER A 57 -13.28 -32.89 -12.70
C SER A 57 -11.85 -32.95 -13.26
N LEU A 58 -11.67 -32.71 -14.57
CA LEU A 58 -10.35 -32.71 -15.18
C LEU A 58 -9.51 -31.50 -14.75
N ILE A 59 -10.14 -30.35 -14.54
CA ILE A 59 -9.48 -29.15 -13.98
C ILE A 59 -9.02 -29.42 -12.54
N TYR A 60 -9.87 -30.01 -11.69
CA TYR A 60 -9.47 -30.36 -10.33
C TYR A 60 -8.39 -31.45 -10.28
N GLN A 61 -8.34 -32.35 -11.27
CA GLN A 61 -7.22 -33.28 -11.40
C GLN A 61 -5.92 -32.57 -11.78
N TYR A 62 -5.99 -31.56 -12.67
CA TYR A 62 -4.86 -30.72 -12.99
C TYR A 62 -4.32 -29.98 -11.75
N ASP A 63 -5.20 -29.40 -10.94
CA ASP A 63 -4.81 -28.76 -9.67
C ASP A 63 -4.23 -29.75 -8.64
N ALA A 64 -4.80 -30.96 -8.54
CA ALA A 64 -4.25 -32.01 -7.69
C ALA A 64 -2.81 -32.37 -8.12
N GLY A 65 -2.54 -32.35 -9.42
CA GLY A 65 -1.20 -32.52 -9.98
C GLY A 65 -0.25 -31.39 -9.58
N LEU A 66 -0.66 -30.13 -9.75
CA LEU A 66 0.12 -28.97 -9.31
C LEU A 66 0.44 -29.04 -7.81
N ARG A 67 -0.57 -29.33 -6.98
CA ARG A 67 -0.44 -29.47 -5.53
C ARG A 67 0.53 -30.58 -5.14
N TRP A 68 0.50 -31.72 -5.82
CA TRP A 68 1.39 -32.85 -5.53
C TRP A 68 2.86 -32.48 -5.71
N TYR A 69 3.19 -31.74 -6.78
CA TYR A 69 4.58 -31.39 -7.10
C TYR A 69 5.09 -30.15 -6.36
N LEU A 70 4.22 -29.18 -6.09
CA LEU A 70 4.65 -27.83 -5.67
C LEU A 70 4.14 -27.43 -4.28
N GLY A 71 3.34 -28.29 -3.64
CA GLY A 71 2.74 -28.06 -2.33
C GLY A 71 1.47 -27.20 -2.35
N GLN A 72 0.97 -26.88 -1.17
CA GLN A 72 -0.31 -26.16 -0.97
C GLN A 72 -0.33 -24.74 -1.55
N GLN A 73 0.83 -24.17 -1.86
CA GLN A 73 0.92 -22.79 -2.35
C GLN A 73 0.36 -22.57 -3.77
N TRP A 74 0.08 -23.65 -4.49
CA TRP A 74 -0.50 -23.66 -5.84
C TRP A 74 -1.89 -24.29 -5.89
N GLU A 75 -2.51 -24.50 -4.73
CA GLU A 75 -3.84 -25.09 -4.63
C GLU A 75 -4.90 -24.20 -5.30
N ASP A 76 -5.75 -24.84 -6.10
CA ASP A 76 -6.84 -24.26 -6.88
C ASP A 76 -6.42 -23.21 -7.94
N LEU A 77 -5.16 -23.18 -8.40
CA LEU A 77 -4.74 -22.21 -9.41
C LEU A 77 -5.51 -22.38 -10.73
N ALA A 78 -5.59 -23.60 -11.25
CA ALA A 78 -6.26 -23.89 -12.51
C ALA A 78 -7.78 -23.73 -12.37
N ALA A 79 -8.37 -24.14 -11.25
CA ALA A 79 -9.78 -23.91 -10.93
C ALA A 79 -10.11 -22.42 -10.82
N ALA A 80 -9.26 -21.61 -10.17
CA ALA A 80 -9.43 -20.16 -10.09
C ALA A 80 -9.34 -19.53 -11.48
N LEU A 81 -8.38 -19.93 -12.30
CA LEU A 81 -8.27 -19.45 -13.67
C LEU A 81 -9.49 -19.84 -14.51
N ALA A 82 -9.95 -21.08 -14.41
CA ALA A 82 -11.16 -21.53 -15.09
C ALA A 82 -12.39 -20.72 -14.62
N THR A 83 -12.45 -20.40 -13.34
CA THR A 83 -13.52 -19.58 -12.77
C THR A 83 -13.51 -18.17 -13.37
N ALA A 84 -12.32 -17.57 -13.50
CA ALA A 84 -12.17 -16.26 -14.12
C ALA A 84 -12.62 -16.24 -15.60
N HIS A 85 -12.44 -17.33 -16.35
CA HIS A 85 -12.80 -17.40 -17.77
C HIS A 85 -14.24 -17.84 -18.03
N PHE A 86 -14.74 -18.84 -17.30
CA PHE A 86 -15.94 -19.59 -17.71
C PHE A 86 -17.14 -19.36 -16.81
N VAL A 87 -16.95 -18.81 -15.61
CA VAL A 87 -18.09 -18.35 -14.81
C VAL A 87 -18.55 -17.01 -15.38
N GLN A 88 -19.63 -17.11 -16.16
CA GLN A 88 -20.39 -15.95 -16.56
C GLN A 88 -21.12 -15.40 -15.32
N PRO A 89 -20.95 -14.11 -14.99
CA PRO A 89 -21.70 -13.47 -13.91
C PRO A 89 -23.14 -13.26 -14.42
N LYS A 90 -23.92 -14.34 -14.49
CA LYS A 90 -25.21 -14.31 -15.21
C LYS A 90 -26.31 -13.55 -14.48
N ASP A 91 -26.14 -13.15 -13.22
CA ASP A 91 -27.21 -12.53 -12.44
C ASP A 91 -26.86 -11.19 -11.75
N THR A 92 -25.61 -10.71 -11.81
CA THR A 92 -25.24 -9.40 -11.25
C THR A 92 -24.14 -8.71 -12.06
N ASP A 93 -24.30 -7.40 -12.21
CA ASP A 93 -23.24 -6.48 -12.62
C ASP A 93 -22.19 -6.38 -11.49
N LEU A 94 -21.51 -7.51 -11.21
CA LEU A 94 -20.65 -7.70 -10.03
C LEU A 94 -19.55 -6.63 -9.96
N ALA A 95 -19.02 -6.22 -11.12
CA ALA A 95 -18.06 -5.12 -11.20
C ALA A 95 -18.67 -3.80 -10.68
N THR A 96 -19.91 -3.49 -11.05
CA THR A 96 -20.65 -2.33 -10.52
C THR A 96 -21.04 -2.52 -9.06
N GLU A 97 -21.37 -3.72 -8.62
CA GLU A 97 -21.64 -3.99 -7.19
C GLU A 97 -20.41 -3.77 -6.33
N VAL A 98 -19.24 -4.27 -6.77
CA VAL A 98 -17.95 -3.97 -6.13
C VAL A 98 -17.71 -2.46 -6.13
N ALA A 99 -17.99 -1.75 -7.22
CA ALA A 99 -17.86 -0.30 -7.25
C ALA A 99 -18.78 0.41 -6.25
N ARG A 100 -20.05 0.00 -6.15
CA ARG A 100 -21.03 0.51 -5.17
C ARG A 100 -20.58 0.20 -3.74
N TRP A 101 -20.09 -1.02 -3.50
CA TRP A 101 -19.59 -1.43 -2.20
C TRP A 101 -18.38 -0.61 -1.76
N GLN A 102 -17.42 -0.37 -2.65
CA GLN A 102 -16.27 0.50 -2.38
C GLN A 102 -16.71 1.93 -2.04
N VAL A 103 -17.68 2.50 -2.78
CA VAL A 103 -18.23 3.84 -2.52
C VAL A 103 -19.01 3.87 -1.21
N LYS A 104 -19.79 2.85 -0.88
CA LYS A 104 -20.52 2.78 0.39
C LYS A 104 -19.57 2.71 1.59
N ASN A 105 -18.40 2.09 1.41
CA ASN A 105 -17.42 1.85 2.47
C ASN A 105 -16.19 2.76 2.36
N THR A 106 -16.34 3.99 1.84
CA THR A 106 -15.22 4.96 1.73
C THR A 106 -14.50 5.25 3.07
N GLY A 107 -15.22 5.10 4.19
CA GLY A 107 -14.70 5.26 5.56
C GLY A 107 -14.02 4.01 6.14
N ALA A 108 -13.89 2.92 5.38
CA ALA A 108 -13.13 1.74 5.77
C ALA A 108 -11.62 2.02 5.72
N LEU A 109 -11.16 2.95 6.57
CA LEU A 109 -9.80 3.51 6.56
C LEU A 109 -8.71 2.45 6.81
N LEU A 110 -9.03 1.22 7.19
CA LEU A 110 -8.00 0.24 7.59
C LEU A 110 -7.85 -0.93 6.61
N VAL A 111 -8.62 -0.99 5.51
CA VAL A 111 -8.59 -2.12 4.57
C VAL A 111 -8.67 -1.68 3.09
N LEU A 112 -8.00 -2.43 2.21
CA LEU A 112 -8.10 -2.32 0.76
C LEU A 112 -9.27 -3.19 0.28
N LEU A 113 -10.25 -2.55 -0.30
CA LEU A 113 -11.49 -3.16 -0.77
C LEU A 113 -11.30 -3.77 -2.18
N LEU A 114 -10.50 -4.84 -2.31
CA LEU A 114 -9.97 -5.32 -3.59
C LEU A 114 -11.04 -5.64 -4.65
N GLY A 115 -12.06 -6.42 -4.28
CA GLY A 115 -13.00 -6.98 -5.24
C GLY A 115 -13.97 -7.96 -4.61
N ALA A 116 -14.66 -8.73 -5.45
CA ALA A 116 -15.52 -9.83 -5.02
C ALA A 116 -15.10 -11.14 -5.68
N GLU A 117 -15.23 -12.26 -4.97
CA GLU A 117 -14.98 -13.59 -5.51
C GLU A 117 -15.95 -13.93 -6.65
N VAL A 118 -15.41 -14.43 -7.76
CA VAL A 118 -16.19 -14.90 -8.90
C VAL A 118 -16.66 -16.32 -8.64
N GLY A 119 -17.93 -16.61 -8.89
CA GLY A 119 -18.48 -17.97 -8.80
C GLY A 119 -18.86 -18.44 -7.40
N ALA A 120 -18.82 -17.55 -6.41
CA ALA A 120 -19.45 -17.75 -5.11
C ALA A 120 -20.97 -17.59 -5.22
N SER A 121 -21.73 -18.41 -4.47
CA SER A 121 -23.21 -18.34 -4.46
C SER A 121 -23.72 -17.01 -3.88
N ASP A 122 -22.99 -16.45 -2.91
CA ASP A 122 -23.17 -15.10 -2.38
C ASP A 122 -21.90 -14.28 -2.65
N PRO A 123 -21.99 -12.97 -2.99
CA PRO A 123 -20.80 -12.15 -3.24
C PRO A 123 -19.89 -12.06 -2.00
N GLU A 124 -18.76 -12.76 -2.02
CA GLU A 124 -17.72 -12.65 -1.00
C GLU A 124 -16.79 -11.48 -1.36
N TYR A 125 -16.93 -10.36 -0.65
CA TYR A 125 -16.08 -9.19 -0.84
C TYR A 125 -14.74 -9.35 -0.12
N ILE A 126 -13.65 -9.13 -0.85
CA ILE A 126 -12.28 -9.28 -0.34
C ILE A 126 -11.76 -7.95 0.16
N ALA A 127 -11.47 -7.91 1.47
CA ALA A 127 -10.72 -6.86 2.13
C ALA A 127 -9.29 -7.35 2.40
N ALA A 128 -8.29 -6.57 2.01
CA ALA A 128 -6.88 -6.91 2.16
C ALA A 128 -6.11 -5.80 2.88
N ARG A 129 -4.98 -6.13 3.52
CA ARG A 129 -4.03 -5.11 3.98
C ARG A 129 -3.17 -4.65 2.82
N SER A 130 -2.63 -5.61 2.08
CA SER A 130 -1.83 -5.36 0.90
C SER A 130 -2.12 -6.37 -0.18
N VAL A 131 -1.84 -5.96 -1.41
CA VAL A 131 -1.86 -6.83 -2.58
C VAL A 131 -0.65 -6.51 -3.43
N SER A 132 0.12 -7.54 -3.79
CA SER A 132 1.35 -7.41 -4.56
C SER A 132 1.39 -8.42 -5.70
N PRO A 133 1.94 -8.09 -6.87
CA PRO A 133 2.26 -9.11 -7.86
C PRO A 133 3.26 -10.09 -7.26
N ILE A 134 3.20 -11.34 -7.70
CA ILE A 134 4.24 -12.31 -7.35
C ILE A 134 5.53 -11.86 -8.02
N ALA A 135 6.57 -11.60 -7.23
CA ALA A 135 7.87 -11.15 -7.76
C ALA A 135 8.46 -12.15 -8.77
N ALA A 136 8.31 -13.45 -8.52
CA ALA A 136 8.72 -14.51 -9.45
C ALA A 136 7.94 -14.48 -10.79
N ALA A 137 6.82 -13.78 -10.86
CA ALA A 137 5.98 -13.63 -12.04
C ALA A 137 6.26 -12.35 -12.83
N GLU A 138 7.34 -11.60 -12.53
CA GLU A 138 7.62 -10.31 -13.18
C GLU A 138 7.56 -10.39 -14.72
N ASN A 139 8.18 -11.42 -15.31
CA ASN A 139 8.17 -11.66 -16.77
C ASN A 139 6.80 -12.09 -17.34
N LEU A 140 5.83 -12.35 -16.47
CA LEU A 140 4.46 -12.72 -16.85
C LEU A 140 3.54 -11.51 -16.99
N TYR A 141 3.89 -10.38 -16.42
CA TYR A 141 3.04 -9.20 -16.54
C TYR A 141 3.29 -8.55 -17.89
N THR A 142 2.25 -8.51 -18.73
CA THR A 142 2.31 -7.66 -19.93
C THR A 142 2.16 -6.19 -19.52
N GLU A 143 2.55 -5.26 -20.38
CA GLU A 143 2.28 -3.83 -20.16
C GLU A 143 0.78 -3.58 -19.88
N ARG A 144 -0.10 -4.32 -20.56
CA ARG A 144 -1.55 -4.26 -20.36
C ARG A 144 -1.96 -4.73 -18.95
N ASP A 145 -1.31 -5.77 -18.42
CA ASP A 145 -1.59 -6.25 -17.05
C ASP A 145 -1.13 -5.24 -16.00
N SER A 146 0.04 -4.64 -16.18
CA SER A 146 0.57 -3.59 -15.29
C SER A 146 -0.27 -2.31 -15.33
N ASP A 147 -0.71 -1.88 -16.51
CA ASP A 147 -1.61 -0.73 -16.67
C ASP A 147 -2.95 -0.98 -15.98
N ARG A 148 -3.57 -2.16 -16.17
CA ARG A 148 -4.82 -2.55 -15.49
C ARG A 148 -4.68 -2.58 -13.98
N TRP A 149 -3.58 -3.14 -13.49
CA TRP A 149 -3.26 -3.15 -12.07
C TRP A 149 -3.23 -1.73 -11.51
N LEU A 150 -2.48 -0.83 -12.15
CA LEU A 150 -2.40 0.57 -11.73
C LEU A 150 -3.77 1.30 -11.83
N ARG A 151 -4.59 1.01 -12.84
CA ARG A 151 -5.98 1.53 -12.95
C ARG A 151 -6.86 1.08 -11.80
N ALA A 152 -6.78 -0.19 -11.41
CA ALA A 152 -7.51 -0.71 -10.25
C ALA A 152 -7.10 0.02 -8.96
N GLY A 153 -5.79 0.22 -8.76
CA GLY A 153 -5.27 0.92 -7.58
C GLY A 153 -5.66 2.39 -7.53
N THR A 154 -5.50 3.10 -8.64
CA THR A 154 -5.89 4.52 -8.74
C THR A 154 -7.40 4.70 -8.56
N THR A 155 -8.22 3.76 -9.05
CA THR A 155 -9.67 3.73 -8.80
C THR A 155 -9.99 3.49 -7.31
N LEU A 156 -9.27 2.57 -6.65
CA LEU A 156 -9.40 2.32 -5.23
C LEU A 156 -9.06 3.56 -4.40
N ALA A 157 -7.92 4.20 -4.67
CA ALA A 157 -7.54 5.45 -4.00
C ALA A 157 -8.56 6.56 -4.23
N TRP A 158 -9.02 6.74 -5.47
CA TRP A 158 -10.01 7.77 -5.81
C TRP A 158 -11.29 7.68 -4.98
N ARG A 159 -11.72 6.45 -4.66
CA ARG A 159 -12.98 6.20 -3.95
C ARG A 159 -12.85 6.31 -2.44
N ARG A 160 -11.65 6.34 -1.88
CA ARG A 160 -11.42 6.19 -0.45
C ARG A 160 -11.12 7.53 0.24
N ASN A 161 -11.47 7.63 1.52
CA ASN A 161 -11.08 8.76 2.37
C ASN A 161 -9.72 8.53 3.04
N GLY A 162 -9.05 9.61 3.45
CA GLY A 162 -7.73 9.55 4.09
C GLY A 162 -6.58 9.87 3.15
N LEU A 163 -5.39 9.36 3.47
CA LEU A 163 -4.16 9.70 2.77
C LEU A 163 -3.85 8.68 1.67
N THR A 164 -3.64 9.14 0.45
CA THR A 164 -3.11 8.35 -0.66
C THR A 164 -1.72 8.84 -1.01
N PHE A 165 -0.75 7.93 -1.02
CA PHE A 165 0.64 8.20 -1.35
C PHE A 165 1.02 7.53 -2.67
N VAL A 166 1.76 8.28 -3.47
CA VAL A 166 2.38 7.80 -4.70
C VAL A 166 3.83 8.29 -4.72
N ARG A 167 4.77 7.44 -5.11
CA ARG A 167 6.16 7.86 -5.26
C ARG A 167 6.28 8.88 -6.39
N ALA A 168 7.08 9.91 -6.20
CA ALA A 168 7.27 10.98 -7.17
C ALA A 168 7.74 10.45 -8.53
N GLN A 169 8.62 9.44 -8.53
CA GLN A 169 9.10 8.76 -9.73
C GLN A 169 8.01 8.01 -10.51
N ASP A 170 6.93 7.60 -9.84
CA ASP A 170 5.82 6.86 -10.47
C ASP A 170 4.71 7.81 -10.98
N ARG A 171 4.81 9.12 -10.69
CA ARG A 171 3.75 10.11 -10.95
C ARG A 171 3.33 10.17 -12.42
N ASP A 172 4.29 10.02 -13.33
CA ASP A 172 4.08 10.23 -14.75
C ASP A 172 3.57 8.97 -15.48
N LEU A 173 3.41 7.85 -14.77
CA LEU A 173 2.76 6.66 -15.29
C LEU A 173 1.27 6.96 -15.59
N ASP A 174 0.78 6.59 -16.78
CA ASP A 174 -0.52 7.07 -17.30
C ASP A 174 -1.72 6.93 -16.35
N PRO A 175 -1.96 5.78 -15.68
CA PRO A 175 -3.07 5.68 -14.71
C PRO A 175 -2.89 6.61 -13.51
N ILE A 176 -1.66 6.78 -13.03
CA ILE A 176 -1.32 7.63 -11.89
C ILE A 176 -1.45 9.10 -12.28
N LYS A 177 -0.88 9.50 -13.42
CA LYS A 177 -1.03 10.84 -13.98
C LYS A 177 -2.51 11.21 -14.14
N SER A 178 -3.33 10.28 -14.62
CA SER A 178 -4.79 10.45 -14.72
C SER A 178 -5.45 10.64 -13.35
N LEU A 179 -4.98 9.95 -12.30
CA LEU A 179 -5.44 10.16 -10.93
C LEU A 179 -5.20 11.60 -10.47
N PHE A 180 -4.00 12.15 -10.67
CA PHE A 180 -3.66 13.54 -10.33
C PHE A 180 -4.54 14.54 -11.08
N GLN A 181 -4.76 14.33 -12.38
CA GLN A 181 -5.63 15.18 -13.20
C GLN A 181 -7.09 15.16 -12.74
N ARG A 182 -7.61 13.99 -12.33
CA ARG A 182 -8.96 13.85 -11.79
C ARG A 182 -9.10 14.56 -10.44
N TRP A 183 -8.10 14.42 -9.58
CA TRP A 183 -8.03 15.10 -8.28
C TRP A 183 -8.03 16.63 -8.41
N GLY A 184 -7.24 17.17 -9.34
CA GLY A 184 -7.18 18.62 -9.56
C GLY A 184 -8.45 19.25 -10.15
N LYS A 185 -9.30 18.46 -10.81
CA LYS A 185 -10.57 18.93 -11.42
C LYS A 185 -11.77 18.86 -10.47
N ASP A 186 -11.66 18.11 -9.38
CA ASP A 186 -12.76 17.90 -8.45
C ASP A 186 -12.70 18.98 -7.36
N GLU A 187 -13.69 19.87 -7.37
CA GLU A 187 -13.73 21.04 -6.47
C GLU A 187 -13.80 20.66 -4.99
N ASP A 188 -14.40 19.51 -4.67
CA ASP A 188 -14.47 18.95 -3.32
C ASP A 188 -13.16 18.24 -2.93
N ARG A 189 -12.21 18.07 -3.87
CA ARG A 189 -11.02 17.22 -3.71
C ARG A 189 -9.71 17.85 -4.20
N LYS A 190 -9.56 19.17 -4.18
CA LYS A 190 -8.31 19.88 -4.59
C LYS A 190 -7.08 19.65 -3.68
N HIS A 191 -7.10 18.63 -2.82
CA HIS A 191 -6.07 18.35 -1.82
C HIS A 191 -4.93 17.49 -2.37
N VAL A 192 -4.20 18.03 -3.35
CA VAL A 192 -2.98 17.43 -3.91
C VAL A 192 -1.75 18.09 -3.29
N TYR A 193 -0.87 17.27 -2.72
CA TYR A 193 0.33 17.74 -2.04
C TYR A 193 1.58 17.05 -2.54
N PHE A 194 2.71 17.71 -2.32
CA PHE A 194 4.04 17.19 -2.63
C PHE A 194 4.90 17.15 -1.37
N ALA A 195 5.61 16.04 -1.18
CA ALA A 195 6.48 15.82 -0.05
C ALA A 195 7.89 15.39 -0.49
N GLY A 196 8.94 15.98 0.08
CA GLY A 196 10.33 15.64 -0.23
C GLY A 196 10.79 15.95 -1.67
N THR A 197 9.99 16.66 -2.47
CA THR A 197 10.24 16.90 -3.89
C THR A 197 10.42 18.39 -4.18
N THR A 198 11.19 18.73 -5.22
CA THR A 198 11.45 20.13 -5.64
C THR A 198 10.84 20.43 -7.00
N GLY A 199 10.53 21.71 -7.28
CA GLY A 199 10.28 22.20 -8.64
C GLY A 199 8.90 21.92 -9.26
N HIS A 200 7.83 21.78 -8.47
CA HIS A 200 6.49 21.57 -9.04
C HIS A 200 5.89 22.85 -9.62
N PRO A 201 5.22 22.78 -10.78
CA PRO A 201 4.53 23.92 -11.37
C PRO A 201 3.43 24.44 -10.42
N GLY A 202 3.15 25.75 -10.50
CA GLY A 202 2.27 26.47 -9.58
C GLY A 202 0.88 25.84 -9.34
N TYR A 203 0.29 26.23 -8.21
CA TYR A 203 -0.96 25.76 -7.55
C TYR A 203 -0.84 24.55 -6.62
N TYR A 204 0.26 23.80 -6.62
CA TYR A 204 0.42 22.66 -5.70
C TYR A 204 1.08 23.04 -4.38
N THR A 205 0.53 22.54 -3.27
CA THR A 205 0.97 22.86 -1.91
C THR A 205 2.05 21.86 -1.47
N THR A 206 3.17 22.37 -0.94
CA THR A 206 4.19 21.53 -0.29
C THR A 206 3.68 21.12 1.09
N LEU A 207 3.73 19.83 1.41
CA LEU A 207 3.28 19.33 2.71
C LEU A 207 4.41 19.42 3.73
N ALA A 208 4.25 20.22 4.78
CA ALA A 208 5.12 20.14 5.95
C ALA A 208 4.79 18.87 6.76
N VAL A 209 5.79 18.02 6.99
CA VAL A 209 5.61 16.74 7.70
C VAL A 209 6.34 16.78 9.03
N ASP A 210 5.59 16.72 10.13
CA ASP A 210 6.14 16.46 11.46
C ASP A 210 5.97 14.97 11.80
N PRO A 211 7.06 14.16 11.75
CA PRO A 211 7.00 12.73 12.10
C PRO A 211 6.79 12.49 13.60
N ILE A 212 6.92 13.51 14.44
CA ILE A 212 6.93 13.40 15.91
C ILE A 212 5.53 13.66 16.49
N LYS A 213 4.72 14.50 15.81
CA LYS A 213 3.42 14.98 16.31
C LYS A 213 2.46 13.90 16.78
N ALA A 214 2.42 12.75 16.11
CA ALA A 214 1.48 11.66 16.40
C ALA A 214 1.94 10.69 17.50
N ILE A 215 3.18 10.85 17.99
CA ILE A 215 3.79 9.89 18.88
C ILE A 215 3.22 10.04 20.28
N THR A 216 2.38 9.10 20.68
CA THR A 216 1.77 9.07 22.02
C THR A 216 2.30 7.93 22.89
N SER A 217 3.06 7.00 22.31
CA SER A 217 3.61 5.83 22.99
C SER A 217 4.98 5.44 22.42
N LEU A 218 5.77 4.69 23.19
CA LEU A 218 7.04 4.13 22.72
C LEU A 218 6.83 3.13 21.56
N LYS A 219 5.66 2.47 21.51
CA LYS A 219 5.30 1.55 20.43
C LYS A 219 5.07 2.30 19.12
N SER A 220 4.31 3.41 19.13
CA SER A 220 4.16 4.29 17.97
C SER A 220 5.51 4.87 17.53
N ALA A 221 6.31 5.35 18.49
CA ALA A 221 7.65 5.86 18.22
C ALA A 221 8.57 4.80 17.57
N GLY A 222 8.49 3.54 18.02
CA GLY A 222 9.23 2.42 17.44
C GLY A 222 8.83 2.10 16.01
N ARG A 223 7.54 2.23 15.66
CA ARG A 223 7.05 2.06 14.28
C ARG A 223 7.55 3.19 13.38
N ILE A 224 7.53 4.43 13.87
CA ILE A 224 8.07 5.58 13.13
C ILE A 224 9.58 5.45 12.97
N ALA A 225 10.31 5.03 14.00
CA ALA A 225 11.74 4.76 13.91
C ALA A 225 12.07 3.72 12.83
N GLU A 226 11.33 2.60 12.80
CA GLU A 226 11.45 1.59 11.74
C GLU A 226 11.12 2.16 10.35
N ALA A 227 10.04 2.95 10.22
CA ALA A 227 9.66 3.59 8.97
C ALA A 227 10.73 4.57 8.45
N MET A 228 11.41 5.28 9.36
CA MET A 228 12.54 6.17 9.05
C MET A 228 13.81 5.40 8.64
N GLY A 229 13.80 4.07 8.68
CA GLY A 229 14.91 3.21 8.28
C GLY A 229 15.83 2.79 9.42
N ALA A 230 15.43 2.97 10.68
CA ALA A 230 16.26 2.55 11.80
C ALA A 230 16.40 1.01 11.87
N GLY A 231 17.66 0.56 11.84
CA GLY A 231 18.00 -0.84 12.05
C GLY A 231 17.67 -1.32 13.47
N PRO A 232 17.75 -2.64 13.73
CA PRO A 232 17.41 -3.22 15.04
C PRO A 232 18.14 -2.56 16.23
N ASP A 233 19.41 -2.19 16.04
CA ASP A 233 20.26 -1.61 17.08
C ASP A 233 19.90 -0.15 17.41
N ASP A 234 19.46 0.60 16.40
CA ASP A 234 19.12 2.03 16.54
C ASP A 234 17.63 2.23 16.93
N ARG A 235 16.77 1.25 16.65
CA ARG A 235 15.30 1.39 16.74
C ARG A 235 14.83 1.84 18.11
N ALA A 236 15.32 1.22 19.18
CA ALA A 236 14.91 1.55 20.54
C ALA A 236 15.37 2.97 20.94
N ALA A 237 16.63 3.32 20.64
CA ALA A 237 17.18 4.63 20.94
C ALA A 237 16.46 5.75 20.18
N LEU A 238 16.18 5.54 18.88
CA LEU A 238 15.40 6.49 18.09
C LEU A 238 13.97 6.61 18.62
N ALA A 239 13.30 5.51 18.94
CA ALA A 239 11.94 5.53 19.48
C ALA A 239 11.84 6.37 20.76
N TRP A 240 12.76 6.16 21.72
CA TRP A 240 12.86 6.98 22.92
C TRP A 240 13.12 8.45 22.57
N GLY A 241 14.06 8.71 21.67
CA GLY A 241 14.38 10.06 21.24
C GLY A 241 13.20 10.81 20.63
N LEU A 242 12.42 10.16 19.77
CA LEU A 242 11.21 10.72 19.16
C LEU A 242 10.13 11.00 20.23
N LEU A 243 9.89 10.04 21.13
CA LEU A 243 8.89 10.18 22.21
C LEU A 243 9.26 11.34 23.16
N LEU A 244 10.52 11.41 23.60
CA LEU A 244 11.00 12.46 24.49
C LEU A 244 10.97 13.82 23.81
N THR A 245 11.28 13.89 22.51
CA THR A 245 11.16 15.12 21.73
C THR A 245 9.71 15.61 21.68
N ASN A 246 8.73 14.72 21.48
CA ASN A 246 7.31 15.09 21.53
C ASN A 246 6.86 15.53 22.93
N ARG A 247 7.36 14.86 23.97
CA ARG A 247 7.08 15.24 25.37
C ARG A 247 7.59 16.64 25.66
N ALA A 248 8.81 16.95 25.22
CA ALA A 248 9.42 18.25 25.43
C ALA A 248 8.69 19.38 24.68
N SER A 249 8.08 19.11 23.51
CA SER A 249 7.36 20.15 22.77
C SER A 249 6.06 20.62 23.46
N SER A 250 5.59 19.86 24.45
CA SER A 250 4.43 20.20 25.30
C SER A 250 4.82 20.88 26.62
N HIS A 251 6.08 21.31 26.79
CA HIS A 251 6.56 21.89 28.06
C HIS A 251 5.82 23.22 28.40
N PRO A 252 5.38 23.42 29.66
CA PRO A 252 4.57 24.59 30.06
C PRO A 252 5.21 25.96 29.82
N GLU A 253 6.53 26.02 29.72
CA GLU A 253 7.29 27.26 29.53
C GLU A 253 7.29 27.76 28.08
N HIS A 254 6.88 26.93 27.13
CA HIS A 254 6.74 27.36 25.75
C HIS A 254 5.54 28.32 25.61
N LYS A 255 5.85 29.59 25.30
CA LYS A 255 4.84 30.65 25.09
C LYS A 255 3.93 30.39 23.86
N LYS A 256 4.30 29.45 22.99
CA LYS A 256 3.51 28.97 21.84
C LYS A 256 3.68 27.45 21.72
N PRO A 257 2.66 26.69 21.31
CA PRO A 257 2.80 25.27 21.06
C PRO A 257 3.79 25.06 19.89
N HIS A 258 4.92 24.40 20.18
CA HIS A 258 5.85 23.94 19.16
C HIS A 258 5.48 22.52 18.74
N THR A 259 5.63 22.23 17.45
CA THR A 259 5.56 20.86 16.96
C THR A 259 6.79 20.07 17.42
N GLY A 260 6.71 18.73 17.46
CA GLY A 260 7.81 17.92 17.99
C GLY A 260 9.09 18.13 17.19
N ILE A 261 8.99 18.17 15.87
CA ILE A 261 10.13 18.38 14.98
C ILE A 261 10.75 19.79 15.12
N GLU A 262 9.97 20.83 15.43
CA GLU A 262 10.48 22.19 15.69
C GLU A 262 11.29 22.27 16.99
N ASN A 263 10.99 21.43 17.96
CA ASN A 263 11.67 21.44 19.26
C ASN A 263 12.97 20.62 19.25
N TRP A 264 13.11 19.66 18.32
CA TRP A 264 14.28 18.79 18.23
C TRP A 264 15.64 19.50 18.18
N PRO A 265 15.84 20.59 17.39
CA PRO A 265 17.15 21.25 17.31
C PRO A 265 17.65 21.81 18.65
N ALA A 266 16.73 22.25 19.53
CA ALA A 266 17.09 22.73 20.86
C ALA A 266 17.62 21.58 21.74
N LEU A 267 16.97 20.41 21.67
CA LEU A 267 17.43 19.20 22.37
C LEU A 267 18.76 18.69 21.79
N ASP A 268 18.93 18.71 20.47
CA ASP A 268 20.19 18.31 19.84
C ASP A 268 21.36 19.21 20.26
N ALA A 269 21.13 20.52 20.37
CA ALA A 269 22.13 21.49 20.80
C ALA A 269 22.53 21.34 22.28
N ALA A 270 21.58 21.01 23.15
CA ALA A 270 21.83 20.75 24.57
C ALA A 270 22.51 19.39 24.83
N GLY A 271 22.48 18.48 23.86
CA GLY A 271 23.21 17.22 23.90
C GLY A 271 22.59 16.17 24.83
N PRO A 272 23.37 15.16 25.26
CA PRO A 272 22.88 14.05 26.08
C PRO A 272 22.23 14.47 27.41
N ALA A 273 22.65 15.60 27.98
CA ALA A 273 22.12 16.10 29.25
C ALA A 273 20.62 16.43 29.18
N ALA A 274 20.14 16.99 28.05
CA ALA A 274 18.71 17.27 27.88
C ALA A 274 17.87 15.99 27.81
N TYR A 275 18.39 14.92 27.21
CA TYR A 275 17.71 13.63 27.19
C TYR A 275 17.71 12.96 28.57
N GLN A 276 18.78 13.11 29.35
CA GLN A 276 18.84 12.64 30.74
C GLN A 276 17.77 13.34 31.59
N GLU A 277 17.66 14.67 31.50
CA GLU A 277 16.65 15.43 32.24
C GLU A 277 15.21 14.99 31.91
N LEU A 278 14.93 14.72 30.64
CA LEU A 278 13.61 14.20 30.22
C LEU A 278 13.35 12.76 30.69
N LEU A 279 14.41 11.98 30.93
CA LEU A 279 14.35 10.64 31.50
C LEU A 279 14.24 10.65 33.03
N ASP A 280 14.67 11.70 33.73
CA ASP A 280 14.75 11.79 35.20
C ASP A 280 13.37 11.72 35.92
N GLY A 281 12.28 11.54 35.18
CA GLY A 281 10.93 11.24 35.70
C GLY A 281 10.32 9.94 35.17
N ILE A 282 11.09 9.09 34.50
CA ILE A 282 10.66 7.81 33.92
C ILE A 282 11.38 6.68 34.64
N THR A 283 10.67 5.90 35.44
CA THR A 283 11.24 4.87 36.33
C THR A 283 11.48 3.51 35.66
N ASP A 284 11.28 3.40 34.34
CA ASP A 284 11.33 2.13 33.62
C ASP A 284 12.77 1.74 33.21
N PHE A 285 13.16 0.51 33.56
CA PHE A 285 14.51 -0.04 33.41
C PHE A 285 14.96 -0.36 31.96
N LEU A 286 14.23 0.11 30.94
CA LEU A 286 14.45 -0.26 29.53
C LEU A 286 14.83 0.92 28.62
N ALA A 287 15.03 2.11 29.18
CA ALA A 287 15.53 3.26 28.40
C ALA A 287 17.02 3.08 28.04
N PRO A 288 17.42 3.26 26.77
CA PRO A 288 18.82 3.33 26.39
C PRO A 288 19.54 4.52 27.03
N ALA A 289 20.87 4.47 27.04
CA ALA A 289 21.68 5.56 27.58
C ALA A 289 21.42 6.89 26.81
N PRO A 290 21.40 8.05 27.49
CA PRO A 290 21.05 9.33 26.87
C PRO A 290 21.95 9.74 25.70
N ASP A 291 23.23 9.37 25.74
CA ASP A 291 24.20 9.58 24.66
C ASP A 291 23.85 8.78 23.40
N LEU A 292 23.38 7.53 23.57
CA LEU A 292 22.89 6.70 22.49
C LEU A 292 21.57 7.24 21.90
N ILE A 293 20.67 7.73 22.76
CA ILE A 293 19.43 8.39 22.32
C ILE A 293 19.77 9.62 21.47
N TRP A 294 20.59 10.53 21.99
CA TRP A 294 20.99 11.76 21.31
C TRP A 294 21.73 11.51 19.99
N SER A 295 22.75 10.65 20.00
CA SER A 295 23.53 10.37 18.79
C SER A 295 22.68 9.68 17.71
N THR A 296 21.73 8.83 18.12
CA THR A 296 20.78 8.20 17.19
C THR A 296 19.77 9.21 16.66
N THR A 297 19.13 10.03 17.48
CA THR A 297 18.20 11.06 16.98
C THR A 297 18.88 12.00 15.99
N ARG A 298 20.11 12.43 16.30
CA ARG A 298 20.93 13.25 15.41
C ARG A 298 21.29 12.59 14.09
N ARG A 299 21.31 11.25 14.02
CA ARG A 299 21.55 10.53 12.76
C ARG A 299 20.33 10.57 11.83
N TYR A 300 19.11 10.44 12.38
CA TYR A 300 17.89 10.24 11.58
C TYR A 300 17.04 11.50 11.38
N LEU A 301 16.96 12.41 12.36
CA LEU A 301 16.08 13.58 12.31
C LEU A 301 16.56 14.78 11.46
N PRO A 302 17.85 15.04 11.20
CA PRO A 302 18.25 16.23 10.44
C PRO A 302 17.59 16.35 9.07
N ARG A 303 17.41 15.23 8.37
CA ARG A 303 16.79 15.21 7.04
C ARG A 303 15.32 15.60 7.10
N TRP A 304 14.59 15.05 8.05
CA TRP A 304 13.17 15.35 8.27
C TRP A 304 12.96 16.79 8.72
N HIS A 305 13.80 17.27 9.64
CA HIS A 305 13.78 18.64 10.11
C HIS A 305 14.11 19.64 8.99
N GLY A 306 15.16 19.38 8.20
CA GLY A 306 15.53 20.24 7.09
C GLY A 306 14.42 20.37 6.05
N TYR A 307 13.75 19.26 5.73
CA TYR A 307 12.57 19.28 4.87
C TYR A 307 11.40 20.04 5.51
N TYR A 308 11.08 19.77 6.78
CA TYR A 308 9.99 20.44 7.49
C TYR A 308 10.20 21.96 7.50
N ALA A 309 11.40 22.44 7.84
CA ALA A 309 11.72 23.86 7.85
C ALA A 309 11.54 24.50 6.46
N HIS A 310 12.01 23.83 5.40
CA HIS A 310 11.83 24.29 4.03
C HIS A 310 10.34 24.34 3.59
N ALA A 311 9.54 23.37 4.03
CA ALA A 311 8.13 23.29 3.67
C ALA A 311 7.23 24.23 4.49
N ALA A 312 7.54 24.43 5.77
CA ALA A 312 6.73 25.18 6.73
C ALA A 312 7.03 26.68 6.74
N LEU A 313 8.28 27.08 6.49
CA LEU A 313 8.74 28.46 6.66
C LEU A 313 8.83 29.18 5.30
N GLU A 314 8.21 30.36 5.24
CA GLU A 314 8.49 31.35 4.20
C GLU A 314 9.29 32.50 4.81
N VAL A 315 10.61 32.46 4.63
CA VAL A 315 11.51 33.52 5.07
C VAL A 315 11.94 34.31 3.85
N ASN A 316 11.35 35.49 3.66
CA ASN A 316 11.80 36.46 2.68
C ASN A 316 12.64 37.51 3.39
N LEU A 317 13.80 37.83 2.82
CA LEU A 317 14.57 38.98 3.23
C LEU A 317 14.04 40.19 2.47
N ASP A 318 13.71 41.24 3.21
CA ASP A 318 13.50 42.55 2.62
C ASP A 318 14.81 42.97 1.93
N PRO A 319 14.79 43.24 0.61
CA PRO A 319 16.00 43.55 -0.15
C PRO A 319 16.60 44.92 0.20
N GLU A 320 15.84 45.82 0.83
CA GLU A 320 16.30 47.17 1.20
C GLU A 320 16.82 47.22 2.63
N THR A 321 16.15 46.53 3.57
CA THR A 321 16.53 46.56 4.99
C THR A 321 17.36 45.35 5.43
N GLY A 322 17.33 44.26 4.66
CA GLY A 322 17.91 42.97 5.04
C GLY A 322 17.17 42.27 6.19
N GLU A 323 16.07 42.85 6.68
CA GLU A 323 15.25 42.27 7.73
C GLU A 323 14.35 41.17 7.16
N THR A 324 13.99 40.19 7.98
CA THR A 324 13.06 39.13 7.57
C THR A 324 11.64 39.68 7.49
N ALA A 325 11.12 39.83 6.27
CA ALA A 325 9.70 40.08 6.03
C ALA A 325 8.94 38.74 6.14
N THR A 326 8.39 38.46 7.32
CA THR A 326 7.48 37.32 7.49
C THR A 326 6.16 37.63 6.78
N TRP A 327 5.87 36.92 5.69
CA TRP A 327 4.50 36.87 5.18
C TRP A 327 3.64 36.06 6.15
N PRO A 328 2.40 36.48 6.45
CA PRO A 328 1.54 35.81 7.43
C PRO A 328 0.94 34.49 6.95
N TRP A 329 1.24 34.06 5.71
CA TRP A 329 0.64 32.86 5.11
C TRP A 329 1.65 31.70 5.16
N PRO A 330 1.35 30.61 5.89
CA PRO A 330 2.16 29.39 5.77
C PRO A 330 2.06 28.85 4.34
N ARG A 331 3.20 28.54 3.71
CA ARG A 331 3.21 27.85 2.41
C ARG A 331 2.59 26.45 2.46
N ALA A 332 2.60 25.83 3.63
CA ALA A 332 1.97 24.54 3.87
C ALA A 332 0.61 24.74 4.52
N GLU A 333 -0.48 24.47 3.79
CA GLU A 333 -1.77 24.27 4.44
C GLU A 333 -1.67 23.06 5.37
N PRO A 334 -2.05 23.19 6.66
CA PRO A 334 -2.06 22.04 7.55
C PRO A 334 -3.09 21.04 7.05
N LEU A 335 -2.75 19.74 7.08
CA LEU A 335 -3.74 18.70 6.82
C LEU A 335 -4.88 18.86 7.82
N ILE A 336 -6.10 19.08 7.33
CA ILE A 336 -7.31 19.11 8.15
C ILE A 336 -7.71 17.66 8.39
N LEU A 337 -7.15 17.09 9.45
CA LEU A 337 -7.38 15.71 9.87
C LEU A 337 -8.62 15.69 10.78
N GLY A 338 -9.57 14.80 10.52
CA GLY A 338 -10.83 14.70 11.31
C GLY A 338 -12.12 14.99 10.53
N LYS A 339 -12.02 15.50 9.30
CA LYS A 339 -13.10 15.43 8.29
C LYS A 339 -12.76 14.36 7.26
N ALA A 340 -13.76 13.81 6.57
CA ALA A 340 -13.62 12.78 5.55
C ALA A 340 -12.96 13.30 4.24
N HIS A 341 -11.84 14.02 4.36
CA HIS A 341 -11.07 14.53 3.23
C HIS A 341 -10.26 13.40 2.60
N ARG A 342 -10.00 13.56 1.30
CA ARG A 342 -9.16 12.67 0.50
C ARG A 342 -7.93 13.45 0.07
N TYR A 343 -6.76 13.00 0.51
CA TYR A 343 -5.49 13.65 0.21
C TYR A 343 -4.71 12.78 -0.77
N LEU A 344 -4.17 13.38 -1.81
CA LEU A 344 -3.23 12.74 -2.73
C LEU A 344 -1.86 13.37 -2.54
N ILE A 345 -0.87 12.57 -2.15
CA ILE A 345 0.48 13.03 -1.81
C ILE A 345 1.47 12.33 -2.75
N ALA A 346 2.13 13.10 -3.61
CA ALA A 346 3.32 12.64 -4.30
C ALA A 346 4.54 12.83 -3.37
N TYR A 347 5.32 11.79 -3.14
CA TYR A 347 6.47 11.87 -2.24
C TYR A 347 7.76 11.30 -2.83
N ASP A 348 8.88 11.92 -2.49
CA ASP A 348 10.20 11.37 -2.75
C ASP A 348 10.58 10.41 -1.61
N ASP A 349 10.66 9.12 -1.93
CA ASP A 349 11.00 8.05 -0.99
C ASP A 349 12.49 8.07 -0.62
N GLN A 350 13.33 8.72 -1.42
CA GLN A 350 14.69 9.00 -1.02
C GLN A 350 14.65 10.06 0.07
N THR A 351 14.07 11.24 -0.18
CA THR A 351 14.06 12.38 0.76
C THR A 351 13.33 12.12 2.08
N LEU A 352 12.18 11.45 2.03
CA LEU A 352 11.38 11.11 3.21
C LEU A 352 11.10 9.60 3.23
N PRO A 353 12.08 8.77 3.63
CA PRO A 353 11.94 7.33 3.60
C PRO A 353 10.80 6.87 4.52
N GLY A 354 9.95 5.97 4.02
CA GLY A 354 8.83 5.44 4.80
C GLY A 354 7.76 6.47 5.18
N LEU A 355 7.70 7.63 4.51
CA LEU A 355 6.69 8.67 4.75
C LEU A 355 5.25 8.13 4.90
N PRO A 356 4.75 7.24 4.03
CA PRO A 356 3.40 6.71 4.19
C PRO A 356 3.18 6.00 5.54
N ALA A 357 4.18 5.26 6.03
CA ALA A 357 4.11 4.55 7.30
C ALA A 357 4.19 5.51 8.50
N VAL A 358 5.02 6.55 8.42
CA VAL A 358 5.06 7.64 9.41
C VAL A 358 3.70 8.33 9.52
N MET A 359 3.09 8.67 8.39
CA MET A 359 1.81 9.39 8.34
C MET A 359 0.62 8.53 8.77
N THR A 360 0.74 7.21 8.75
CA THR A 360 -0.31 6.30 9.23
C THR A 360 -0.57 6.40 10.72
N GLU A 361 0.43 6.78 11.51
CA GLU A 361 0.23 7.05 12.94
C GLU A 361 -0.69 8.27 13.18
N ILE A 362 -0.82 9.15 12.18
CA ILE A 362 -1.77 10.27 12.18
C ILE A 362 -3.13 9.84 11.60
N THR A 363 -3.12 9.24 10.41
CA THR A 363 -4.32 8.83 9.67
C THR A 363 -3.96 7.71 8.69
N PRO A 364 -4.77 6.65 8.57
CA PRO A 364 -4.42 5.52 7.73
C PRO A 364 -4.09 5.88 6.28
N SER A 365 -2.92 5.43 5.83
CA SER A 365 -2.35 5.75 4.53
C SER A 365 -2.45 4.56 3.57
N VAL A 366 -2.85 4.83 2.32
CA VAL A 366 -2.74 3.91 1.20
C VAL A 366 -1.54 4.30 0.35
N THR A 367 -0.66 3.36 0.06
CA THR A 367 0.44 3.52 -0.89
C THR A 367 0.10 2.78 -2.18
N ILE A 368 0.24 3.46 -3.32
CA ILE A 368 0.10 2.85 -4.65
C ILE A 368 1.43 2.93 -5.37
N THR A 369 1.91 1.77 -5.82
CA THR A 369 3.10 1.61 -6.66
C THR A 369 2.81 0.61 -7.77
N PRO A 370 3.63 0.57 -8.85
CA PRO A 370 3.52 -0.46 -9.89
C PRO A 370 3.57 -1.89 -9.35
N THR A 371 4.24 -2.10 -8.22
CA THR A 371 4.50 -3.44 -7.66
C THR A 371 3.76 -3.70 -6.36
N ARG A 372 2.94 -2.78 -5.85
CA ARG A 372 2.24 -2.98 -4.56
C ARG A 372 1.15 -1.95 -4.36
N MET A 373 0.00 -2.40 -3.88
CA MET A 373 -0.95 -1.55 -3.17
C MET A 373 -1.00 -1.98 -1.72
N CYS A 374 -0.89 -1.04 -0.80
CA CYS A 374 -0.81 -1.37 0.62
C CYS A 374 -1.53 -0.30 1.44
N ILE A 375 -2.23 -0.72 2.48
CA ILE A 375 -2.49 0.15 3.63
C ILE A 375 -1.37 -0.06 4.61
N GLU A 376 -0.64 1.01 4.90
CA GLU A 376 0.40 0.95 5.90
C GLU A 376 -0.24 0.63 7.27
N PRO A 377 0.35 -0.27 8.06
CA PRO A 377 -0.18 -0.58 9.37
C PRO A 377 0.12 0.59 10.34
N GLY A 378 -0.81 0.88 11.24
CA GLY A 378 -0.64 1.78 12.40
C GLY A 378 -0.72 1.06 13.75
N GLU A 379 -0.53 1.78 14.86
CA GLU A 379 -0.53 1.22 16.21
C GLU A 379 -1.82 0.48 16.61
N ASN A 380 -2.99 1.00 16.20
CA ASN A 380 -4.33 0.48 16.55
C ASN A 380 -4.83 -0.67 15.65
N HIS A 381 -3.99 -1.25 14.80
CA HIS A 381 -4.37 -2.39 13.97
C HIS A 381 -4.32 -3.69 14.78
N THR A 382 -5.42 -4.02 15.47
CA THR A 382 -5.54 -5.24 16.29
C THR A 382 -5.92 -6.49 15.49
N THR A 383 -6.56 -6.33 14.33
CA THR A 383 -6.88 -7.39 13.37
C THR A 383 -6.59 -6.89 11.95
N SER A 384 -5.38 -7.15 11.45
CA SER A 384 -5.06 -6.73 10.09
C SER A 384 -5.70 -7.69 9.09
N PRO A 385 -6.43 -7.19 8.07
CA PRO A 385 -6.83 -8.02 6.93
C PRO A 385 -5.62 -8.71 6.28
N ASP A 386 -5.88 -9.81 5.57
CA ASP A 386 -4.82 -10.63 4.97
C ASP A 386 -4.00 -9.87 3.92
N ASP A 387 -2.73 -10.25 3.77
CA ASP A 387 -1.95 -9.89 2.59
C ASP A 387 -2.23 -10.86 1.46
N TYR A 388 -2.39 -10.30 0.27
CA TYR A 388 -2.65 -11.05 -0.96
C TYR A 388 -1.49 -10.92 -1.93
N TRP A 389 -1.31 -11.95 -2.73
CA TRP A 389 -0.62 -11.85 -4.00
C TRP A 389 -1.61 -11.95 -5.14
N TRP A 390 -1.22 -11.41 -6.30
CA TRP A 390 -2.03 -11.53 -7.51
C TRP A 390 -1.25 -12.01 -8.74
N LEU A 391 -1.97 -12.65 -9.66
CA LEU A 391 -1.53 -13.05 -10.99
C LEU A 391 -2.56 -12.59 -12.05
N PRO A 392 -2.13 -12.34 -13.29
CA PRO A 392 -3.05 -12.02 -14.37
C PRO A 392 -3.96 -13.22 -14.65
N SER A 393 -5.25 -12.95 -14.83
CA SER A 393 -6.22 -13.98 -15.21
C SER A 393 -6.35 -14.15 -16.73
N GLY A 394 -5.83 -13.21 -17.52
CA GLY A 394 -6.09 -13.14 -18.97
C GLY A 394 -7.49 -12.58 -19.32
N VAL A 395 -8.32 -12.25 -18.33
CA VAL A 395 -9.67 -11.69 -18.51
C VAL A 395 -9.71 -10.26 -17.98
N ASP A 396 -10.29 -9.36 -18.76
CA ASP A 396 -10.45 -7.95 -18.40
C ASP A 396 -11.22 -7.82 -17.09
N GLY A 397 -10.61 -7.13 -16.11
CA GLY A 397 -11.28 -6.79 -14.86
C GLY A 397 -11.24 -7.89 -13.81
N ARG A 398 -10.55 -8.99 -14.09
CA ARG A 398 -10.40 -10.10 -13.17
C ARG A 398 -8.94 -10.36 -12.88
N ILE A 399 -8.64 -10.67 -11.63
CA ILE A 399 -7.30 -11.12 -11.21
C ILE A 399 -7.43 -12.46 -10.53
N LEU A 400 -6.33 -13.22 -10.51
CA LEU A 400 -6.19 -14.33 -9.59
C LEU A 400 -5.55 -13.77 -8.33
N ALA A 401 -6.13 -14.02 -7.16
CA ALA A 401 -5.60 -13.56 -5.89
C ALA A 401 -5.49 -14.71 -4.90
N ARG A 402 -4.46 -14.66 -4.06
CA ARG A 402 -4.22 -15.67 -3.03
C ARG A 402 -3.66 -15.01 -1.77
N LYS A 403 -4.21 -15.37 -0.61
CA LYS A 403 -3.61 -15.03 0.69
C LYS A 403 -2.44 -15.95 1.02
N TYR A 404 -1.56 -15.54 1.94
CA TYR A 404 -0.36 -16.31 2.33
C TYR A 404 -0.60 -17.81 2.59
N THR A 405 -1.67 -18.15 3.33
CA THR A 405 -2.05 -19.51 3.72
C THR A 405 -3.30 -20.04 2.99
N GLY A 406 -3.68 -19.46 1.85
CA GLY A 406 -4.94 -19.78 1.18
C GLY A 406 -4.79 -20.45 -0.16
N THR A 407 -5.93 -20.72 -0.78
CA THR A 407 -6.05 -21.16 -2.16
C THR A 407 -6.15 -19.97 -3.10
N TRP A 408 -5.92 -20.21 -4.39
CA TRP A 408 -6.15 -19.21 -5.42
C TRP A 408 -7.65 -18.97 -5.63
N LYS A 409 -8.03 -17.71 -5.79
CA LYS A 409 -9.40 -17.27 -6.07
C LYS A 409 -9.42 -16.33 -7.27
N ALA A 410 -10.45 -16.41 -8.09
CA ALA A 410 -10.72 -15.39 -9.10
C ALA A 410 -11.48 -14.23 -8.47
N LEU A 411 -10.96 -13.01 -8.60
CA LEU A 411 -11.60 -11.81 -8.09
C LEU A 411 -12.05 -10.90 -9.23
N GLN A 412 -13.29 -10.43 -9.14
CA GLN A 412 -13.82 -9.35 -9.97
C GLN A 412 -13.43 -8.01 -9.35
N LEU A 413 -12.70 -7.21 -10.11
CA LEU A 413 -12.39 -5.83 -9.78
C LEU A 413 -13.55 -4.90 -10.15
N ALA A 414 -13.56 -3.73 -9.55
CA ALA A 414 -14.64 -2.77 -9.70
C ALA A 414 -14.76 -2.19 -11.13
N ALA A 415 -16.00 -1.89 -11.54
CA ALA A 415 -16.28 -1.20 -12.80
C ALA A 415 -15.64 0.21 -12.82
N GLY A 416 -15.23 0.65 -14.03
CA GLY A 416 -14.48 1.89 -14.24
C GLY A 416 -12.98 1.80 -13.95
N ALA A 417 -12.46 0.57 -13.75
CA ALA A 417 -11.03 0.26 -13.70
C ALA A 417 -10.43 -0.06 -15.10
N PHE A 418 -11.06 0.44 -16.17
CA PHE A 418 -10.74 0.11 -17.56
C PHE A 418 -10.40 1.37 -18.34
#